data_AF-A0A8T7GRU0-F1
#
_entry.id   AF-A0A8T7GRU0-F1
#
_cell.length_a   1.000
_cell.length_b   1.000
_cell.length_c   1.000
_cell.angle_alpha   90.00
_cell.angle_beta   90.00
_cell.angle_gamma   90.00
#
_symmetry.space_group_name_H-M   'P 1'
#
loop_
_entity.id
_entity.type
_entity.pdbx_description
1 polymer ?
#
loop_
_entity_poly.entity_id
_entity_poly.type
_entity_poly.pdbx_seq_one_letter_code
_entity_poly.pdbx_strand_id
1 'polypeptide(L)'
;MGRIGIYAILAVITVAITGTVFSTVHIQNAFASHSFEIGVQGSTISDNTHIVLDGIKLKKGEVLPLYDASPNFIAGHFLAKLPCDDDNVPKVTVIAGHVDEHHEGTYMDKVPLYFISHASDADSCTYHAHLPDPLNGGAPRVTDVDIVNYKGKTVKFNDGDVIDINVQRTLGSIKSNPYDTTQLPGDLAEGNPIYDVNDDNPDNDGLGFIG
;
A
#
# COMPACT_ATOMS: atom_id res chain seq x y z
N MET A 1 -50.13 50.25 55.08
CA MET A 1 -49.93 50.13 53.62
C MET A 1 -48.77 51.02 53.22
N GLY A 2 -47.75 50.47 52.56
CA GLY A 2 -46.50 51.16 52.14
C GLY A 2 -45.26 50.47 52.76
N ARG A 3 -44.77 49.36 52.22
CA ARG A 3 -43.88 49.14 51.04
C ARG A 3 -42.38 49.42 51.30
N ILE A 4 -41.62 48.31 51.32
CA ILE A 4 -40.36 48.04 50.59
C ILE A 4 -39.16 48.88 51.04
N GLY A 5 -38.03 48.35 51.50
CA GLY A 5 -37.37 47.07 51.21
C GLY A 5 -35.88 47.39 51.00
N ILE A 6 -35.03 46.81 51.84
CA ILE A 6 -33.57 47.04 51.90
C ILE A 6 -32.94 46.72 50.54
N TYR A 7 -32.25 47.68 49.93
CA TYR A 7 -31.57 47.49 48.65
C TYR A 7 -30.34 46.59 48.83
N ALA A 8 -30.42 45.46 48.14
CA ALA A 8 -29.43 44.41 48.07
C ALA A 8 -28.18 44.84 47.28
N ILE A 9 -27.07 44.28 47.74
CA ILE A 9 -25.73 44.30 47.16
C ILE A 9 -25.78 43.78 45.71
N LEU A 10 -25.34 44.57 44.74
CA LEU A 10 -25.11 44.10 43.37
C LEU A 10 -23.79 43.34 43.34
N ALA A 11 -23.86 42.01 43.28
CA ALA A 11 -22.72 41.14 43.02
C ALA A 11 -22.36 41.18 41.52
N VAL A 12 -21.08 41.40 41.24
CA VAL A 12 -20.49 41.27 39.90
C VAL A 12 -20.45 39.78 39.55
N ILE A 13 -21.22 39.37 38.54
CA ILE A 13 -21.13 38.03 37.95
C ILE A 13 -19.99 38.06 36.92
N THR A 14 -18.79 37.68 37.33
CA THR A 14 -17.74 37.26 36.40
C THR A 14 -18.04 35.80 36.00
N VAL A 15 -18.57 35.61 34.80
CA VAL A 15 -18.69 34.29 34.18
C VAL A 15 -17.28 33.82 33.83
N ALA A 16 -16.74 32.89 34.62
CA ALA A 16 -15.56 32.13 34.24
C ALA A 16 -15.97 31.14 33.13
N ILE A 17 -15.70 31.50 31.87
CA ILE A 17 -15.78 30.56 30.77
C ILE A 17 -14.55 29.66 30.88
N THR A 18 -14.70 28.52 31.55
CA THR A 18 -13.75 27.41 31.47
C THR A 18 -13.81 26.86 30.05
N GLY A 19 -12.96 27.40 29.18
CA GLY A 19 -12.68 26.81 27.88
C GLY A 19 -11.96 25.48 28.09
N THR A 20 -12.68 24.37 27.96
CA THR A 20 -12.10 23.05 27.78
C THR A 20 -11.39 23.03 26.43
N VAL A 21 -10.07 23.18 26.47
CA VAL A 21 -9.21 22.94 25.31
C VAL A 21 -9.25 21.43 25.05
N PHE A 22 -9.96 21.03 24.00
CA PHE A 22 -9.83 19.69 23.45
C PHE A 22 -8.45 19.60 22.80
N SER A 23 -7.49 19.01 23.51
CA SER A 23 -6.23 18.61 22.92
C SER A 23 -6.52 17.50 21.91
N THR A 24 -6.48 17.82 20.62
CA THR A 24 -6.40 16.82 19.58
C THR A 24 -5.08 16.07 19.77
N VAL A 25 -5.18 14.81 20.21
CA VAL A 25 -4.04 13.89 20.21
C VAL A 25 -3.70 13.62 18.75
N HIS A 26 -2.71 14.33 18.22
CA HIS A 26 -2.04 13.91 16.99
C HIS A 26 -1.23 12.67 17.35
N ILE A 27 -1.76 11.48 17.05
CA ILE A 27 -0.95 10.27 17.00
C ILE A 27 0.03 10.49 15.85
N GLN A 28 1.26 10.89 16.17
CA GLN A 28 2.35 10.85 15.22
C GLN A 28 2.78 9.39 15.13
N ASN A 29 2.30 8.67 14.12
CA ASN A 29 2.86 7.38 13.78
C ASN A 29 4.32 7.62 13.38
N ALA A 30 5.24 7.24 14.27
CA ALA A 30 6.66 7.22 13.97
C ALA A 30 6.93 5.92 13.22
N PHE A 31 7.06 6.01 11.90
CA PHE A 31 7.46 4.88 11.08
C PHE A 31 8.97 4.73 11.13
N ALA A 32 9.43 3.65 11.75
CA ALA A 32 10.83 3.24 11.71
C ALA A 32 11.03 2.29 10.53
N SER A 33 11.28 2.82 9.35
CA SER A 33 11.73 2.02 8.20
C SER A 33 13.21 1.67 8.35
N HIS A 34 13.55 0.41 8.13
CA HIS A 34 14.94 -0.07 8.08
C HIS A 34 15.06 -1.11 6.97
N SER A 35 15.94 -0.84 6.00
CA SER A 35 16.33 -1.79 4.97
C SER A 35 17.35 -2.79 5.55
N PHE A 36 16.90 -3.81 6.28
CA PHE A 36 17.78 -4.90 6.71
C PHE A 36 17.58 -6.11 5.80
N GLU A 37 18.35 -6.18 4.72
CA GLU A 37 18.57 -7.41 3.96
C GLU A 37 20.07 -7.48 3.65
N ILE A 38 20.69 -8.59 4.05
CA ILE A 38 22.14 -8.77 4.13
C ILE A 38 22.76 -8.65 2.73
N GLY A 39 23.50 -7.56 2.49
CA GLY A 39 24.42 -7.46 1.36
C GLY A 39 24.02 -6.48 0.25
N VAL A 40 24.00 -5.18 0.56
CA VAL A 40 24.11 -4.12 -0.47
C VAL A 40 25.48 -4.26 -1.17
N GLN A 41 25.56 -5.15 -2.15
CA GLN A 41 26.56 -5.09 -3.22
C GLN A 41 25.93 -4.31 -4.38
N GLY A 42 26.20 -3.01 -4.43
CA GLY A 42 25.73 -2.10 -5.49
C GLY A 42 25.69 -0.64 -5.03
N SER A 43 25.93 0.30 -5.94
CA SER A 43 26.22 1.71 -5.69
C SER A 43 25.01 2.62 -5.38
N THR A 44 24.01 2.14 -4.65
CA THR A 44 22.81 2.94 -4.31
C THR A 44 22.36 2.70 -2.88
N ILE A 45 21.85 3.76 -2.25
CA ILE A 45 21.22 3.73 -0.92
C ILE A 45 19.83 3.12 -1.10
N SER A 46 19.46 2.16 -0.23
CA SER A 46 18.10 1.60 -0.20
C SER A 46 17.09 2.71 0.06
N ASP A 47 16.01 2.72 -0.71
CA ASP A 47 14.87 3.61 -0.52
C ASP A 47 13.72 2.82 0.09
N ASN A 48 12.93 3.45 0.97
CA ASN A 48 11.69 2.86 1.45
C ASN A 48 10.58 3.91 1.42
N THR A 49 9.49 3.56 0.75
CA THR A 49 8.27 4.36 0.70
C THR A 49 7.17 3.68 1.50
N HIS A 50 6.62 4.43 2.46
CA HIS A 50 5.54 3.98 3.32
C HIS A 50 4.28 4.81 3.08
N ILE A 51 3.16 4.15 2.73
CA ILE A 51 1.92 4.79 2.30
C ILE A 51 0.78 4.29 3.17
N VAL A 52 0.21 5.18 3.98
CA VAL A 52 -1.01 4.92 4.74
C VAL A 52 -2.20 5.08 3.80
N LEU A 53 -3.07 4.06 3.76
CA LEU A 53 -4.21 4.01 2.84
C LEU A 53 -5.54 4.35 3.51
N ASP A 54 -5.53 4.62 4.81
CA ASP A 54 -6.71 4.89 5.63
C ASP A 54 -7.75 5.80 4.94
N GLY A 55 -8.94 5.25 4.72
CA GLY A 55 -10.08 6.00 4.20
C GLY A 55 -10.01 6.37 2.72
N ILE A 56 -8.94 6.01 2.00
CA ILE A 56 -8.87 6.12 0.54
C ILE A 56 -9.98 5.26 -0.07
N LYS A 57 -10.58 5.76 -1.15
CA LYS A 57 -11.60 5.05 -1.92
C LYS A 57 -11.18 5.01 -3.36
N LEU A 58 -11.13 3.80 -3.92
CA LEU A 58 -10.77 3.55 -5.30
C LEU A 58 -12.00 3.03 -6.05
N LYS A 59 -12.54 3.82 -6.98
CA LYS A 59 -13.63 3.39 -7.87
C LYS A 59 -13.10 2.41 -8.92
N LYS A 60 -14.02 1.71 -9.59
CA LYS A 60 -13.67 0.83 -10.70
C LYS A 60 -12.83 1.58 -11.75
N GLY A 61 -11.68 1.03 -12.10
CA GLY A 61 -10.73 1.56 -13.07
C GLY A 61 -9.87 2.72 -12.55
N GLU A 62 -10.06 3.18 -11.32
CA GLU A 62 -9.14 4.13 -10.72
C GLU A 62 -7.83 3.44 -10.36
N VAL A 63 -6.74 4.14 -10.65
CA VAL A 63 -5.36 3.77 -10.37
C VAL A 63 -4.85 4.68 -9.26
N LEU A 64 -4.18 4.09 -8.28
CA LEU A 64 -3.45 4.77 -7.23
C LEU A 64 -1.96 4.51 -7.46
N PRO A 65 -1.21 5.48 -8.01
CA PRO A 65 0.23 5.37 -8.11
C PRO A 65 0.89 5.35 -6.74
N LEU A 66 1.82 4.43 -6.53
CA LEU A 66 2.49 4.24 -5.24
C LEU A 66 3.96 4.63 -5.31
N TYR A 67 4.64 4.26 -6.39
CA TYR A 67 6.07 4.49 -6.54
C TYR A 67 6.46 4.64 -8.01
N ASP A 68 7.37 5.58 -8.28
CA ASP A 68 7.97 5.82 -9.59
C ASP A 68 9.48 6.08 -9.40
N ALA A 69 10.30 5.14 -9.88
CA ALA A 69 11.76 5.21 -9.87
C ALA A 69 12.35 5.58 -11.23
N SER A 70 11.53 5.97 -12.20
CA SER A 70 11.98 6.33 -13.53
C SER A 70 13.14 7.34 -13.48
N PRO A 71 14.22 7.12 -14.27
CA PRO A 71 14.34 6.13 -15.33
C PRO A 71 14.97 4.79 -14.89
N ASN A 72 15.05 4.51 -13.59
CA ASN A 72 15.83 3.39 -13.04
C ASN A 72 14.97 2.16 -12.78
N PHE A 73 15.44 0.99 -13.24
CA PHE A 73 14.82 -0.28 -12.87
C PHE A 73 15.20 -0.66 -11.45
N ILE A 74 14.23 -1.05 -10.63
CA ILE A 74 14.44 -1.38 -9.22
C ILE A 74 14.32 -2.87 -8.96
N ALA A 75 15.07 -3.33 -7.95
CA ALA A 75 14.83 -4.58 -7.25
C ALA A 75 14.52 -4.30 -5.78
N GLY A 76 13.53 -4.99 -5.22
CA GLY A 76 13.06 -4.75 -3.87
C GLY A 76 11.95 -5.68 -3.41
N HIS A 77 11.34 -5.30 -2.30
CA HIS A 77 10.22 -6.01 -1.68
C HIS A 77 9.06 -5.06 -1.46
N PHE A 78 7.88 -5.66 -1.44
CA PHE A 78 6.60 -5.01 -1.24
C PHE A 78 5.92 -5.72 -0.07
N LEU A 79 5.51 -4.96 0.94
CA LEU A 79 4.66 -5.44 2.03
C LEU A 79 3.40 -4.61 2.04
N ALA A 80 2.24 -5.26 2.03
CA ALA A 80 0.98 -4.56 2.00
C ALA A 80 -0.05 -5.21 2.91
N LYS A 81 -0.82 -4.38 3.62
CA LYS A 81 -2.07 -4.75 4.26
C LYS A 81 -3.21 -4.12 3.49
N LEU A 82 -4.03 -4.95 2.85
CA LEU A 82 -5.05 -4.53 1.89
C LEU A 82 -6.40 -5.20 2.21
N PRO A 83 -7.53 -4.57 1.84
CA PRO A 83 -8.83 -5.21 1.98
C PRO A 83 -8.88 -6.49 1.13
N CYS A 84 -9.31 -7.60 1.73
CA CYS A 84 -9.44 -8.89 1.06
C CYS A 84 -10.85 -9.47 1.20
N ASP A 85 -11.20 -10.45 0.38
CA ASP A 85 -12.41 -11.26 0.54
C ASP A 85 -12.15 -12.52 1.39
N ASP A 86 -13.18 -13.34 1.56
CA ASP A 86 -13.15 -14.53 2.43
C ASP A 86 -12.15 -15.60 1.96
N ASP A 87 -11.73 -15.54 0.69
CA ASP A 87 -10.73 -16.42 0.09
C ASP A 87 -9.30 -15.83 0.19
N ASN A 88 -9.13 -14.76 0.98
CA ASN A 88 -7.89 -14.00 1.14
C ASN A 88 -7.41 -13.35 -0.17
N VAL A 89 -8.29 -13.16 -1.15
CA VAL A 89 -7.95 -12.47 -2.40
C VAL A 89 -8.12 -10.97 -2.21
N PRO A 90 -7.11 -10.14 -2.53
CA PRO A 90 -7.23 -8.70 -2.36
C PRO A 90 -8.33 -8.14 -3.26
N LYS A 91 -9.05 -7.15 -2.72
CA LYS A 91 -10.14 -6.45 -3.42
C LYS A 91 -9.62 -5.46 -4.46
N VAL A 92 -8.35 -5.08 -4.37
CA VAL A 92 -7.60 -4.30 -5.37
C VAL A 92 -6.49 -5.14 -5.97
N THR A 93 -5.94 -4.69 -7.10
CA THR A 93 -4.84 -5.37 -7.79
C THR A 93 -3.57 -4.54 -7.74
N VAL A 94 -2.49 -5.15 -7.27
CA VAL A 94 -1.13 -4.57 -7.32
C VAL A 94 -0.53 -4.87 -8.68
N ILE A 95 -0.08 -3.84 -9.39
CA ILE A 95 0.62 -3.97 -10.67
C ILE A 95 1.98 -3.30 -10.58
N ALA A 96 2.93 -3.82 -11.33
CA ALA A 96 4.25 -3.22 -11.43
C ALA A 96 4.79 -3.40 -12.84
N GLY A 97 5.74 -2.54 -13.19
CA GLY A 97 6.36 -2.56 -14.51
C GLY A 97 6.87 -1.18 -14.86
N HIS A 98 6.63 -0.74 -16.07
CA HIS A 98 7.08 0.51 -16.62
C HIS A 98 5.94 1.20 -17.36
N VAL A 99 5.66 2.44 -16.97
CA VAL A 99 4.71 3.32 -17.65
C VAL A 99 5.49 4.33 -18.50
N ASP A 100 5.18 4.40 -19.80
CA ASP A 100 5.78 5.35 -20.74
C ASP A 100 4.69 6.26 -21.32
N GLU A 101 5.06 7.45 -21.80
CA GLU A 101 4.11 8.34 -22.49
C GLU A 101 3.57 7.71 -23.79
N HIS A 102 4.27 6.71 -24.33
CA HIS A 102 3.87 5.92 -25.50
C HIS A 102 3.38 4.54 -25.07
N HIS A 103 2.22 4.15 -25.58
CA HIS A 103 1.66 2.82 -25.32
C HIS A 103 2.61 1.67 -25.73
N GLU A 104 3.44 1.89 -26.75
CA GLU A 104 4.43 0.92 -27.25
C GLU A 104 5.56 0.64 -26.26
N GLY A 105 5.87 1.61 -25.39
CA GLY A 105 6.88 1.49 -24.34
C GLY A 105 6.30 1.05 -22.99
N THR A 106 4.97 1.05 -22.83
CA THR A 106 4.34 0.68 -21.56
C THR A 106 4.32 -0.84 -21.38
N TYR A 107 4.87 -1.31 -20.26
CA TYR A 107 4.83 -2.70 -19.84
C TYR A 107 4.35 -2.76 -18.38
N MET A 108 3.13 -3.21 -18.11
CA MET A 108 2.64 -3.46 -16.75
C MET A 108 2.16 -4.89 -16.63
N ASP A 109 2.41 -5.52 -15.49
CA ASP A 109 1.88 -6.84 -15.16
C ASP A 109 1.45 -6.91 -13.70
N LYS A 110 0.65 -7.92 -13.37
CA LYS A 110 0.26 -8.20 -11.99
C LYS A 110 1.48 -8.63 -11.19
N VAL A 111 1.55 -8.15 -9.94
CA VAL A 111 2.55 -8.60 -8.99
C VAL A 111 2.06 -9.90 -8.33
N PRO A 112 2.84 -10.99 -8.36
CA PRO A 112 2.59 -12.15 -7.51
C PRO A 112 2.62 -11.78 -6.03
N LEU A 113 1.57 -12.14 -5.29
CA LEU A 113 1.46 -11.83 -3.86
C LEU A 113 1.53 -13.11 -3.03
N TYR A 114 2.35 -13.09 -1.98
CA TYR A 114 2.47 -14.16 -1.00
C TYR A 114 1.67 -13.80 0.25
N PHE A 115 0.64 -14.57 0.58
CA PHE A 115 -0.25 -14.31 1.71
C PHE A 115 0.41 -14.65 3.05
N ILE A 116 0.22 -13.80 4.06
CA ILE A 116 0.76 -13.98 5.41
C ILE A 116 -0.39 -14.08 6.42
N SER A 117 -0.80 -15.30 6.71
CA SER A 117 -2.00 -15.58 7.53
C SER A 117 -1.90 -15.02 8.96
N HIS A 118 -0.77 -15.20 9.63
CA HIS A 118 -0.59 -14.81 11.04
C HIS A 118 -0.48 -13.28 11.26
N ALA A 119 -0.32 -12.50 10.19
CA ALA A 119 -0.31 -11.04 10.22
C ALA A 119 -1.57 -10.43 9.58
N SER A 120 -2.55 -11.26 9.24
CA SER A 120 -3.81 -10.86 8.59
C SER A 120 -4.97 -10.83 9.58
N ASP A 121 -5.92 -9.95 9.30
CA ASP A 121 -7.16 -9.80 10.07
C ASP A 121 -8.37 -10.09 9.17
N ALA A 122 -9.58 -10.18 9.74
CA ALA A 122 -10.79 -10.59 9.02
C ALA A 122 -11.13 -9.75 7.77
N ASP A 123 -10.87 -8.44 7.80
CA ASP A 123 -11.24 -7.51 6.71
C ASP A 123 -10.03 -7.01 5.90
N SER A 124 -8.80 -7.29 6.37
CA SER A 124 -7.54 -6.84 5.77
C SER A 124 -6.47 -7.91 5.86
N CYS A 125 -5.99 -8.34 4.71
CA CYS A 125 -4.98 -9.38 4.58
C CYS A 125 -3.60 -8.75 4.34
N THR A 126 -2.57 -9.39 4.87
CA THR A 126 -1.17 -9.01 4.71
C THR A 126 -0.52 -9.85 3.62
N TYR A 127 0.16 -9.19 2.71
CA TYR A 127 0.84 -9.78 1.56
C TYR A 127 2.28 -9.29 1.49
N HIS A 128 3.19 -10.20 1.14
CA HIS A 128 4.55 -9.87 0.72
C HIS A 128 4.69 -10.11 -0.78
N ALA A 129 5.58 -9.38 -1.45
CA ALA A 129 5.92 -9.61 -2.85
C ALA A 129 7.34 -9.16 -3.17
N HIS A 130 7.88 -9.70 -4.25
CA HIS A 130 9.18 -9.36 -4.81
C HIS A 130 9.00 -8.53 -6.08
N LEU A 131 9.88 -7.55 -6.29
CA LEU A 131 9.89 -6.72 -7.48
C LEU A 131 11.31 -6.74 -8.08
N PRO A 132 11.52 -7.21 -9.32
CA PRO A 132 10.67 -8.19 -10.00
C PRO A 132 10.61 -9.51 -9.21
N ASP A 133 9.58 -10.33 -9.40
CA ASP A 133 9.51 -11.64 -8.74
C ASP A 133 10.40 -12.66 -9.48
N PRO A 134 11.36 -13.30 -8.77
CA PRO A 134 12.31 -14.21 -9.41
C PRO A 134 11.77 -15.62 -9.71
N LEU A 135 10.58 -15.97 -9.21
CA LEU A 135 10.08 -17.35 -9.14
C LEU A 135 8.76 -17.52 -9.89
N ASN A 136 7.83 -16.59 -9.71
CA ASN A 136 6.43 -16.71 -10.11
C ASN A 136 6.02 -15.72 -11.22
N GLY A 137 6.96 -14.96 -11.77
CA GLY A 137 6.76 -14.12 -12.95
C GLY A 137 6.45 -12.65 -12.64
N GLY A 138 5.64 -12.00 -13.48
CA GLY A 138 5.41 -10.55 -13.42
C GLY A 138 6.43 -9.74 -14.23
N ALA A 139 6.44 -8.42 -14.04
CA ALA A 139 7.23 -7.53 -14.87
C ALA A 139 8.74 -7.64 -14.58
N PRO A 140 9.61 -7.91 -15.57
CA PRO A 140 11.02 -8.18 -15.35
C PRO A 140 11.85 -6.92 -15.06
N ARG A 141 11.33 -5.74 -15.40
CA ARG A 141 11.98 -4.44 -15.18
C ARG A 141 10.94 -3.46 -14.64
N VAL A 142 11.04 -3.15 -13.36
CA VAL A 142 10.07 -2.32 -12.65
C VAL A 142 10.64 -0.91 -12.47
N THR A 143 9.93 0.10 -12.93
CA THR A 143 10.09 1.52 -12.58
C THR A 143 8.89 2.02 -11.77
N ASP A 144 7.70 1.48 -12.03
CA ASP A 144 6.43 1.91 -11.48
C ASP A 144 5.75 0.79 -10.69
N VAL A 145 5.12 1.15 -9.58
CA VAL A 145 4.27 0.27 -8.78
C VAL A 145 2.97 1.01 -8.49
N ASP A 146 1.85 0.38 -8.84
CA ASP A 146 0.52 0.97 -8.69
C ASP A 146 -0.46 -0.02 -8.07
N ILE A 147 -1.55 0.53 -7.55
CA ILE A 147 -2.76 -0.23 -7.25
C ILE A 147 -3.89 0.17 -8.18
N VAL A 148 -4.64 -0.82 -8.66
CA VAL A 148 -5.81 -0.61 -9.51
C VAL A 148 -7.01 -1.34 -8.94
N ASN A 149 -8.18 -0.71 -8.96
CA ASN A 149 -9.42 -1.42 -8.69
C ASN A 149 -10.08 -1.88 -9.99
N TYR A 150 -9.84 -3.13 -10.39
CA TYR A 150 -10.53 -3.72 -11.55
C TYR A 150 -11.96 -4.21 -11.23
N LYS A 151 -12.28 -4.45 -9.94
CA LYS A 151 -13.56 -5.00 -9.51
C LYS A 151 -14.70 -3.97 -9.67
N GLY A 152 -15.92 -4.46 -9.90
CA GLY A 152 -17.09 -3.64 -10.27
C GLY A 152 -17.63 -2.68 -9.20
N LYS A 153 -17.07 -2.69 -7.98
CA LYS A 153 -17.52 -1.89 -6.82
C LYS A 153 -16.37 -1.02 -6.34
N THR A 154 -16.67 0.16 -5.80
CA THR A 154 -15.68 0.98 -5.10
C THR A 154 -15.10 0.20 -3.93
N VAL A 155 -13.77 0.13 -3.86
CA VAL A 155 -13.06 -0.41 -2.71
C VAL A 155 -12.73 0.76 -1.78
N LYS A 156 -13.01 0.58 -0.49
CA LYS A 156 -12.57 1.49 0.56
C LYS A 156 -11.48 0.75 1.33
N PHE A 157 -10.35 1.41 1.52
CA PHE A 157 -9.30 0.94 2.42
C PHE A 157 -9.73 1.10 3.88
N ASN A 158 -9.44 0.09 4.68
CA ASN A 158 -9.73 0.04 6.11
C ASN A 158 -8.70 0.86 6.89
N ASP A 159 -9.03 1.16 8.14
CA ASP A 159 -8.09 1.84 9.03
C ASP A 159 -6.94 0.87 9.35
N GLY A 160 -5.69 1.33 9.17
CA GLY A 160 -4.48 0.51 9.30
C GLY A 160 -4.06 -0.22 8.03
N ASP A 161 -4.78 -0.06 6.92
CA ASP A 161 -4.30 -0.51 5.61
C ASP A 161 -3.11 0.34 5.16
N VAL A 162 -2.09 -0.34 4.65
CA VAL A 162 -0.78 0.26 4.48
C VAL A 162 0.03 -0.48 3.44
N ILE A 163 0.93 0.25 2.79
CA ILE A 163 1.92 -0.31 1.88
C ILE A 163 3.31 0.19 2.26
N ASP A 164 4.27 -0.72 2.21
CA ASP A 164 5.70 -0.45 2.33
C ASP A 164 6.40 -1.00 1.08
N ILE A 165 7.14 -0.15 0.38
CA ILE A 165 7.92 -0.51 -0.82
C ILE A 165 9.37 -0.26 -0.49
N ASN A 166 10.12 -1.34 -0.24
CA ASN A 166 11.55 -1.29 0.01
C ASN A 166 12.33 -1.58 -1.27
N VAL A 167 12.98 -0.55 -1.82
CA VAL A 167 13.94 -0.69 -2.92
C VAL A 167 15.31 -1.00 -2.35
N GLN A 168 15.87 -2.12 -2.77
CA GLN A 168 17.19 -2.57 -2.31
C GLN A 168 18.31 -2.13 -3.24
N ARG A 169 18.06 -2.12 -4.56
CA ARG A 169 19.07 -1.80 -5.57
C ARG A 169 18.46 -1.38 -6.90
N THR A 170 19.26 -0.69 -7.70
CA THR A 170 18.98 -0.43 -9.10
C THR A 170 19.55 -1.53 -9.99
N LEU A 171 18.75 -2.03 -10.93
CA LEU A 171 19.10 -3.08 -11.90
C LEU A 171 19.54 -2.53 -13.28
N GLY A 172 19.34 -1.23 -13.53
CA GLY A 172 19.65 -0.58 -14.80
C GLY A 172 18.77 0.64 -15.03
N SER A 173 18.64 1.06 -16.28
CA SER A 173 17.77 2.18 -16.66
C SER A 173 17.08 1.96 -18.00
N ILE A 174 15.96 2.65 -18.20
CA ILE A 174 15.20 2.68 -19.47
C ILE A 174 16.13 3.07 -20.63
N LYS A 175 17.02 4.05 -20.43
CA LYS A 175 17.96 4.51 -21.47
C LYS A 175 18.84 3.39 -22.01
N SER A 176 19.28 2.49 -21.13
CA SER A 176 20.18 1.38 -21.48
C SER A 176 19.44 0.14 -21.99
N ASN A 177 18.18 -0.03 -21.61
CA ASN A 177 17.42 -1.24 -21.89
C ASN A 177 15.91 -0.93 -21.94
N PRO A 178 15.43 -0.26 -23.00
CA PRO A 178 14.03 0.14 -23.12
C PRO A 178 13.11 -1.07 -23.28
N TYR A 179 11.83 -0.91 -22.92
CA TYR A 179 10.81 -1.85 -23.37
C TYR A 179 10.58 -1.66 -24.86
N ASP A 180 10.66 -2.75 -25.61
CA ASP A 180 10.45 -2.81 -27.06
C ASP A 180 9.11 -3.47 -27.42
N THR A 181 8.35 -3.86 -26.40
CA THR A 181 7.09 -4.57 -26.50
C THR A 181 6.13 -4.05 -25.45
N THR A 182 4.91 -3.71 -25.88
CA THR A 182 3.81 -3.42 -24.97
C THR A 182 3.41 -4.68 -24.23
N GLN A 183 3.27 -4.58 -22.92
CA GLN A 183 2.49 -5.54 -22.15
C GLN A 183 1.59 -4.77 -21.19
N LEU A 184 0.33 -5.13 -21.18
CA LEU A 184 -0.59 -4.72 -20.13
C LEU A 184 -1.08 -6.01 -19.49
N PRO A 185 -1.55 -5.99 -18.24
CA PRO A 185 -2.01 -7.21 -17.61
C PRO A 185 -3.14 -7.82 -18.47
N GLY A 186 -2.93 -9.05 -18.93
CA GLY A 186 -3.70 -9.65 -20.02
C GLY A 186 -5.16 -9.97 -19.67
N ASP A 187 -5.43 -10.33 -18.41
CA ASP A 187 -6.78 -10.53 -17.86
C ASP A 187 -6.98 -9.67 -16.61
N LEU A 188 -7.94 -8.76 -16.67
CA LEU A 188 -8.29 -7.82 -15.60
C LEU A 188 -9.53 -8.26 -14.80
N ALA A 189 -10.11 -9.43 -15.11
CA ALA A 189 -11.24 -9.99 -14.39
C ALA A 189 -10.81 -10.75 -13.13
N GLU A 190 -9.65 -11.39 -13.16
CA GLU A 190 -9.06 -12.13 -12.03
C GLU A 190 -8.06 -11.23 -11.27
N GLY A 191 -7.95 -11.37 -9.95
CA GLY A 191 -7.09 -10.54 -9.09
C GLY A 191 -5.58 -10.79 -9.28
N ASN A 192 -4.75 -10.37 -8.32
CA ASN A 192 -3.36 -10.83 -8.25
C ASN A 192 -3.30 -12.36 -8.11
N PRO A 193 -2.32 -13.05 -8.71
CA PRO A 193 -2.06 -14.43 -8.33
C PRO A 193 -1.58 -14.46 -6.88
N ILE A 194 -2.25 -15.25 -6.05
CA ILE A 194 -2.00 -15.37 -4.62
C ILE A 194 -1.35 -16.72 -4.33
N TYR A 195 -0.22 -16.68 -3.63
CA TYR A 195 0.55 -17.84 -3.22
C TYR A 195 0.50 -17.97 -1.69
N ASP A 196 -0.04 -19.06 -1.18
CA ASP A 196 -0.02 -19.33 0.27
C ASP A 196 1.29 -20.02 0.68
N VAL A 197 2.13 -19.28 1.40
CA VAL A 197 3.40 -19.80 1.93
C VAL A 197 3.24 -20.49 3.29
N ASN A 198 2.05 -20.44 3.88
CA ASN A 198 1.75 -20.96 5.21
C ASN A 198 0.78 -22.16 5.19
N ASP A 199 0.49 -22.74 4.03
CA ASP A 199 -0.32 -23.96 4.03
C ASP A 199 0.46 -25.07 4.76
N ASP A 200 -0.20 -25.81 5.66
CA ASP A 200 0.40 -26.93 6.39
C ASP A 200 0.67 -28.14 5.46
N ASN A 201 0.76 -27.90 4.14
CA ASN A 201 0.97 -28.90 3.14
C ASN A 201 2.45 -29.32 3.18
N PRO A 202 2.76 -30.59 3.53
CA PRO A 202 4.13 -31.08 3.56
C PRO A 202 4.80 -31.12 2.17
N ASP A 203 4.02 -30.94 1.10
CA ASP A 203 4.51 -30.84 -0.29
C ASP A 203 4.65 -29.38 -0.77
N ASN A 204 4.44 -28.37 0.10
CA ASN A 204 4.76 -26.97 -0.22
C ASN A 204 6.28 -26.81 -0.36
N ASP A 205 6.73 -26.47 -1.55
CA ASP A 205 8.14 -26.23 -1.88
C ASP A 205 8.63 -24.83 -1.43
N GLY A 206 7.80 -24.10 -0.70
CA GLY A 206 8.06 -22.72 -0.28
C GLY A 206 7.79 -21.70 -1.39
N LEU A 207 7.24 -22.13 -2.53
CA LEU A 207 6.82 -21.24 -3.63
C LEU A 207 5.34 -20.86 -3.55
N GLY A 208 4.62 -21.47 -2.61
CA GLY A 208 3.18 -21.32 -2.37
C GLY A 208 2.33 -21.96 -3.47
N PHE A 209 1.09 -22.30 -3.13
CA PHE A 209 0.11 -22.80 -4.10
C PHE A 209 -0.79 -21.67 -4.58
N ILE A 210 -1.24 -21.75 -5.84
CA ILE A 210 -2.30 -20.87 -6.35
C ILE A 210 -3.58 -21.24 -5.60
N GLY A 211 -4.03 -20.32 -4.73
CA GLY A 211 -5.35 -20.36 -4.08
C GLY A 211 -6.48 -20.08 -5.04
#